data_AF-A0A510XRM6-F1
#
_entry.id   AF-A0A510XRM6-F1
#
_cell.length_a   1.000
_cell.length_b   1.000
_cell.length_c   1.000
_cell.angle_alpha   90.00
_cell.angle_beta   90.00
_cell.angle_gamma   90.00
#
_symmetry.space_group_name_H-M   'P 1'
#
loop_
_entity.id
_entity.type
_entity.pdbx_description
1 polymer ?
#
loop_
_entity_poly.entity_id
_entity_poly.type
_entity_poly.pdbx_seq_one_letter_code
_entity_poly.pdbx_strand_id
1 'polypeptide(L)'
;MDEPISKQLLRLMHNTNQILKVYNDKEQWQHLYPLVVHTAQQYRELYKQHPYAMQARMSLYMSQYNFATNLVINQCVLSAAICSSQHYDEELTELYISIALLEHCCVVTQLNKISQQTMLTVGDKKAWRFRHQLAAKVLLTAKPPAQTMVHILAKLNKYKHALLSTSDIMLYDNAITLCALCNIVAMNITYTVKKNPLSFYKALGELYVKTANPFAQKLIKDLIANIGPHLPGSRIIYSDQAMVYLGSDKANKHILINATNEQKLAWYKVKTTLKDQPLQWQCSDKRILFLAWNTEHIPSPSHTAAVQSNEHDLIDLVSHIKVAHEYSFKGLDKLLTPFNEVKAKLCQAVKPYNKEHQAAKDLRHSLSMVGYDNAPAIIQRVIFEQLVDSSAHPHKHLVRNKLHCFIDILALLVSKNPNHQFEHLALPIYGYVHYLLTHCSAQVSPKVCISRTPNKTYSATLATFFGVEVINNDHLNSTLTHLLLDNPWTVPLLEAEQQPKKQLNEKNKLWISLKVVAQTIFKPSLQLTPWQQQTLNEQLKVQGFDSNNDFFEQLQGLSLYNSI
;
A
#
# COMPACT_ATOMS: atom_id res chain seq x y z
N MET A 1 10.14 -9.89 -30.25
CA MET A 1 10.11 -11.11 -29.42
C MET A 1 10.47 -10.69 -28.01
N ASP A 2 9.58 -10.93 -27.05
CA ASP A 2 9.85 -10.61 -25.65
C ASP A 2 11.00 -11.48 -25.11
N GLU A 3 11.76 -10.93 -24.15
CA GLU A 3 12.90 -11.63 -23.56
C GLU A 3 12.42 -12.90 -22.82
N PRO A 4 13.02 -14.09 -23.05
CA PRO A 4 12.64 -15.32 -22.35
C PRO A 4 12.68 -15.18 -20.82
N ILE A 5 11.70 -15.75 -20.13
CA ILE A 5 11.55 -15.73 -18.66
C ILE A 5 12.85 -16.20 -17.98
N SER A 6 13.50 -17.22 -18.55
CA SER A 6 14.77 -17.75 -18.04
C SER A 6 15.89 -16.70 -17.99
N LYS A 7 15.95 -15.79 -18.98
CA LYS A 7 16.93 -14.69 -19.01
C LYS A 7 16.56 -13.59 -18.02
N GLN A 8 15.27 -13.25 -17.94
CA GLN A 8 14.76 -12.27 -16.97
C GLN A 8 15.05 -12.72 -15.52
N LEU A 9 14.75 -13.99 -15.19
CA LEU A 9 15.07 -14.59 -13.88
C LEU A 9 16.56 -14.53 -13.60
N LEU A 10 17.41 -14.96 -14.56
CA LEU A 10 18.85 -14.96 -14.37
C LEU A 10 19.38 -13.55 -14.07
N ARG A 11 18.93 -12.54 -14.86
CA ARG A 11 19.28 -11.13 -14.65
C ARG A 11 18.82 -10.65 -13.27
N LEU A 12 17.60 -10.99 -12.87
CA LEU A 12 17.04 -10.58 -11.58
C LEU A 12 17.85 -11.13 -10.39
N MET A 13 18.22 -12.42 -10.43
CA MET A 13 19.04 -13.04 -9.38
C MET A 13 20.46 -12.45 -9.37
N HIS A 14 21.01 -12.14 -10.55
CA HIS A 14 22.31 -11.47 -10.66
C HIS A 14 22.28 -10.06 -10.06
N ASN A 15 21.30 -9.24 -10.41
CA ASN A 15 21.12 -7.88 -9.90
C ASN A 15 20.93 -7.89 -8.38
N THR A 16 20.15 -8.84 -7.84
CA THR A 16 19.99 -9.02 -6.39
C THR A 16 21.35 -9.28 -5.71
N ASN A 17 22.16 -10.16 -6.29
CA ASN A 17 23.50 -10.44 -5.78
C ASN A 17 24.45 -9.24 -5.92
N GLN A 18 24.33 -8.45 -6.98
CA GLN A 18 25.11 -7.22 -7.16
C GLN A 18 24.78 -6.18 -6.08
N ILE A 19 23.50 -5.93 -5.80
CA ILE A 19 23.06 -5.01 -4.72
C ILE A 19 23.74 -5.35 -3.38
N LEU A 20 23.79 -6.65 -3.05
CA LEU A 20 24.43 -7.13 -1.82
C LEU A 20 25.95 -7.00 -1.80
N LYS A 21 26.60 -6.78 -2.95
CA LYS A 21 28.04 -6.54 -3.04
C LYS A 21 28.40 -5.05 -3.05
N VAL A 22 27.52 -4.20 -3.60
CA VAL A 22 27.74 -2.75 -3.79
C VAL A 22 28.09 -2.03 -2.48
N TYR A 23 27.55 -2.47 -1.34
CA TYR A 23 27.84 -1.82 -0.05
C TYR A 23 29.35 -1.74 0.29
N ASN A 24 30.14 -2.72 -0.14
CA ASN A 24 31.57 -2.77 0.20
C ASN A 24 32.39 -1.67 -0.51
N ASP A 25 31.81 -1.01 -1.52
CA ASP A 25 32.44 0.07 -2.27
C ASP A 25 31.66 1.38 -2.06
N LYS A 26 32.25 2.31 -1.30
CA LYS A 26 31.64 3.60 -0.98
C LYS A 26 31.41 4.48 -2.20
N GLU A 27 32.25 4.35 -3.22
CA GLU A 27 32.12 5.14 -4.46
C GLU A 27 30.85 4.74 -5.22
N GLN A 28 30.40 3.50 -5.05
CA GLN A 28 29.23 2.93 -5.71
C GLN A 28 27.91 3.18 -4.94
N TRP A 29 27.93 3.82 -3.77
CA TRP A 29 26.73 4.05 -2.97
C TRP A 29 25.69 4.92 -3.70
N GLN A 30 26.13 5.86 -4.53
CA GLN A 30 25.22 6.69 -5.33
C GLN A 30 24.43 5.86 -6.37
N HIS A 31 24.99 4.73 -6.83
CA HIS A 31 24.34 3.82 -7.77
C HIS A 31 23.42 2.80 -7.09
N LEU A 32 23.49 2.66 -5.75
CA LEU A 32 22.69 1.70 -5.02
C LEU A 32 21.19 1.98 -5.14
N TYR A 33 20.78 3.25 -4.96
CA TYR A 33 19.36 3.61 -4.98
C TYR A 33 18.71 3.35 -6.35
N PRO A 34 19.27 3.84 -7.49
CA PRO A 34 18.75 3.50 -8.83
C PRO A 34 18.70 1.98 -9.08
N LEU A 35 19.72 1.24 -8.67
CA LEU A 35 19.77 -0.21 -8.85
C LEU A 35 18.68 -0.93 -8.04
N VAL A 36 18.40 -0.48 -6.82
CA VAL A 36 17.33 -1.02 -5.96
C VAL A 36 15.96 -0.75 -6.58
N VAL A 37 15.68 0.48 -7.00
CA VAL A 37 14.40 0.84 -7.63
C VAL A 37 14.17 0.00 -8.89
N HIS A 38 15.17 -0.05 -9.79
CA HIS A 38 15.08 -0.83 -11.01
C HIS A 38 14.88 -2.33 -10.74
N THR A 39 15.61 -2.88 -9.77
CA THR A 39 15.49 -4.31 -9.40
C THR A 39 14.13 -4.59 -8.76
N ALA A 40 13.58 -3.68 -7.94
CA ALA A 40 12.27 -3.82 -7.34
C ALA A 40 11.16 -3.83 -8.40
N GLN A 41 11.23 -2.93 -9.39
CA GLN A 41 10.33 -2.92 -10.54
C GLN A 41 10.38 -4.25 -11.31
N GLN A 42 11.59 -4.79 -11.56
CA GLN A 42 11.74 -6.09 -12.24
C GLN A 42 11.12 -7.25 -11.44
N TYR A 43 11.27 -7.27 -10.11
CA TYR A 43 10.59 -8.26 -9.25
C TYR A 43 9.07 -8.16 -9.38
N ARG A 44 8.52 -6.94 -9.31
CA ARG A 44 7.07 -6.68 -9.44
C ARG A 44 6.53 -7.16 -10.78
N GLU A 45 7.14 -6.72 -11.89
CA GLU A 45 6.70 -7.05 -13.24
C GLU A 45 6.77 -8.56 -13.51
N LEU A 46 7.89 -9.19 -13.12
CA LEU A 46 8.06 -10.62 -13.33
C LEU A 46 7.10 -11.45 -12.47
N TYR A 47 6.79 -11.02 -11.25
CA TYR A 47 5.78 -11.67 -10.43
C TYR A 47 4.37 -11.52 -11.02
N LYS A 48 4.02 -10.32 -11.51
CA LYS A 48 2.73 -10.03 -12.15
C LYS A 48 2.50 -10.91 -13.39
N GLN A 49 3.54 -11.14 -14.18
CA GLN A 49 3.47 -11.94 -15.41
C GLN A 49 3.62 -13.45 -15.15
N HIS A 50 4.51 -13.84 -14.24
CA HIS A 50 4.93 -15.24 -14.03
C HIS A 50 5.04 -15.59 -12.53
N PRO A 51 3.92 -15.57 -11.78
CA PRO A 51 3.93 -15.71 -10.33
C PRO A 51 4.52 -17.06 -9.88
N TYR A 52 4.20 -18.17 -10.56
CA TYR A 52 4.73 -19.48 -10.18
C TYR A 52 6.26 -19.59 -10.32
N ALA A 53 6.84 -18.97 -11.35
CA ALA A 53 8.29 -18.96 -11.55
C ALA A 53 9.02 -18.22 -10.43
N MET A 54 8.43 -17.11 -9.96
CA MET A 54 8.93 -16.33 -8.83
C MET A 54 8.71 -17.07 -7.51
N GLN A 55 7.51 -17.57 -7.24
CA GLN A 55 7.20 -18.36 -6.04
C GLN A 55 8.13 -19.57 -5.88
N ALA A 56 8.55 -20.19 -7.00
CA ALA A 56 9.48 -21.32 -6.97
C ALA A 56 10.83 -21.01 -6.33
N ARG A 57 11.26 -19.74 -6.27
CA ARG A 57 12.50 -19.37 -5.57
C ARG A 57 12.45 -19.73 -4.09
N MET A 58 11.26 -19.70 -3.48
CA MET A 58 11.06 -20.11 -2.09
C MET A 58 11.28 -21.61 -1.85
N SER A 59 11.23 -22.44 -2.91
CA SER A 59 11.53 -23.87 -2.88
C SER A 59 12.93 -24.22 -3.40
N LEU A 60 13.53 -23.35 -4.23
CA LEU A 60 14.77 -23.63 -4.95
C LEU A 60 15.93 -22.80 -4.38
N TYR A 61 16.76 -23.40 -3.53
CA TYR A 61 18.00 -22.77 -3.06
C TYR A 61 19.07 -22.85 -4.15
N MET A 62 19.51 -21.70 -4.65
CA MET A 62 20.48 -21.59 -5.73
C MET A 62 21.90 -21.77 -5.21
N SER A 63 22.50 -22.92 -5.48
CA SER A 63 23.83 -23.30 -4.95
C SER A 63 24.96 -22.35 -5.32
N GLN A 64 24.83 -21.65 -6.46
CA GLN A 64 25.82 -20.68 -6.96
C GLN A 64 25.84 -19.36 -6.18
N TYR A 65 24.84 -19.10 -5.35
CA TYR A 65 24.74 -17.91 -4.53
C TYR A 65 24.86 -18.25 -3.04
N ASN A 66 25.31 -17.29 -2.25
CA ASN A 66 25.42 -17.46 -0.80
C ASN A 66 24.02 -17.44 -0.13
N PHE A 67 24.01 -17.71 1.16
CA PHE A 67 22.78 -17.70 1.96
C PHE A 67 22.08 -16.34 1.92
N ALA A 68 22.84 -15.24 2.05
CA ALA A 68 22.28 -13.89 2.05
C ALA A 68 21.50 -13.56 0.78
N THR A 69 22.05 -13.90 -0.38
CA THR A 69 21.39 -13.68 -1.68
C THR A 69 20.10 -14.49 -1.77
N ASN A 70 20.12 -15.79 -1.44
CA ASN A 70 18.92 -16.62 -1.44
C ASN A 70 17.84 -16.13 -0.46
N LEU A 71 18.26 -15.68 0.74
CA LEU A 71 17.36 -15.09 1.72
C LEU A 71 16.67 -13.83 1.16
N VAL A 72 17.43 -12.92 0.56
CA VAL A 72 16.88 -11.66 0.03
C VAL A 72 15.96 -11.93 -1.16
N ILE A 73 16.30 -12.88 -2.03
CA ILE A 73 15.40 -13.35 -3.10
C ILE A 73 14.07 -13.82 -2.50
N ASN A 74 14.12 -14.68 -1.47
CA ASN A 74 12.92 -15.16 -0.78
C ASN A 74 12.09 -14.00 -0.21
N GLN A 75 12.72 -12.99 0.38
CA GLN A 75 12.03 -11.81 0.92
C GLN A 75 11.38 -10.95 -0.16
N CYS A 76 12.04 -10.76 -1.30
CA CYS A 76 11.49 -10.02 -2.43
C CYS A 76 10.27 -10.75 -3.02
N VAL A 77 10.37 -12.07 -3.22
CA VAL A 77 9.26 -12.90 -3.70
C VAL A 77 8.08 -12.90 -2.73
N LEU A 78 8.35 -13.04 -1.42
CA LEU A 78 7.32 -12.94 -0.38
C LEU A 78 6.63 -11.58 -0.39
N SER A 79 7.39 -10.49 -0.52
CA SER A 79 6.84 -9.15 -0.57
C SER A 79 5.94 -8.97 -1.79
N ALA A 80 6.37 -9.40 -2.97
CA ALA A 80 5.55 -9.39 -4.17
C ALA A 80 4.28 -10.26 -4.02
N ALA A 81 4.41 -11.45 -3.44
CA ALA A 81 3.29 -12.36 -3.23
C ALA A 81 2.23 -11.80 -2.26
N ILE A 82 2.66 -11.19 -1.16
CA ILE A 82 1.74 -10.54 -0.22
C ILE A 82 1.08 -9.35 -0.88
N CYS A 83 1.83 -8.48 -1.58
CA CYS A 83 1.23 -7.32 -2.26
C CYS A 83 0.19 -7.77 -3.30
N SER A 84 0.49 -8.81 -4.08
CA SER A 84 -0.47 -9.42 -5.01
C SER A 84 -1.71 -9.93 -4.30
N SER A 85 -1.57 -10.62 -3.16
CA SER A 85 -2.72 -11.13 -2.38
C SER A 85 -3.59 -10.03 -1.79
N GLN A 86 -3.03 -8.85 -1.56
CA GLN A 86 -3.73 -7.69 -1.01
C GLN A 86 -4.22 -6.73 -2.10
N HIS A 87 -3.90 -6.99 -3.38
CA HIS A 87 -4.13 -6.08 -4.50
C HIS A 87 -3.48 -4.70 -4.34
N TYR A 88 -2.34 -4.62 -3.65
CA TYR A 88 -1.60 -3.36 -3.54
C TYR A 88 -1.07 -2.90 -4.90
N ASP A 89 -0.98 -1.58 -5.04
CA ASP A 89 -0.51 -0.95 -6.26
C ASP A 89 1.00 -1.17 -6.51
N GLU A 90 1.43 -0.60 -7.62
CA GLU A 90 2.77 -0.69 -8.14
C GLU A 90 3.81 -0.01 -7.23
N GLU A 91 3.53 1.19 -6.73
CA GLU A 91 4.44 1.95 -5.87
C GLU A 91 4.67 1.28 -4.51
N LEU A 92 3.61 0.77 -3.87
CA LEU A 92 3.70 0.04 -2.61
C LEU A 92 4.48 -1.27 -2.78
N THR A 93 4.22 -2.00 -3.85
CA THR A 93 4.90 -3.26 -4.13
C THR A 93 6.40 -3.04 -4.29
N GLU A 94 6.79 -2.04 -5.07
CA GLU A 94 8.19 -1.67 -5.28
C GLU A 94 8.86 -1.15 -4.01
N LEU A 95 8.15 -0.38 -3.18
CA LEU A 95 8.63 0.06 -1.88
C LEU A 95 9.00 -1.13 -0.99
N TYR A 96 8.11 -2.12 -0.84
CA TYR A 96 8.36 -3.25 0.06
C TYR A 96 9.42 -4.21 -0.46
N ILE A 97 9.51 -4.40 -1.78
CA ILE A 97 10.63 -5.13 -2.39
C ILE A 97 11.95 -4.38 -2.17
N SER A 98 11.95 -3.04 -2.31
CA SER A 98 13.13 -2.22 -2.04
C SER A 98 13.62 -2.39 -0.60
N ILE A 99 12.70 -2.41 0.38
CA ILE A 99 13.06 -2.70 1.78
C ILE A 99 13.73 -4.07 1.93
N ALA A 100 13.21 -5.11 1.27
CA ALA A 100 13.80 -6.44 1.30
C ALA A 100 15.22 -6.48 0.72
N LEU A 101 15.46 -5.76 -0.38
CA LEU A 101 16.79 -5.62 -1.00
C LEU A 101 17.79 -4.89 -0.10
N LEU A 102 17.31 -3.92 0.68
CA LEU A 102 18.14 -3.02 1.48
C LEU A 102 18.42 -3.52 2.90
N GLU A 103 17.53 -4.32 3.50
CA GLU A 103 17.62 -4.68 4.92
C GLU A 103 18.98 -5.26 5.32
N HIS A 104 19.52 -6.15 4.48
CA HIS A 104 20.73 -6.92 4.76
C HIS A 104 21.95 -6.47 3.97
N CYS A 105 21.84 -5.43 3.14
CA CYS A 105 22.92 -5.03 2.21
C CYS A 105 24.22 -4.68 2.96
N CYS A 106 24.12 -4.12 4.17
CA CYS A 106 25.27 -3.75 4.99
C CYS A 106 25.85 -4.88 5.86
N VAL A 107 25.23 -6.07 5.89
CA VAL A 107 25.60 -7.16 6.83
C VAL A 107 25.64 -8.55 6.20
N VAL A 108 25.89 -8.62 4.89
CA VAL A 108 25.98 -9.87 4.12
C VAL A 108 26.97 -10.86 4.75
N THR A 109 28.16 -10.38 5.13
CA THR A 109 29.20 -11.21 5.76
C THR A 109 28.72 -11.79 7.09
N GLN A 110 28.09 -10.97 7.94
CA GLN A 110 27.58 -11.43 9.24
C GLN A 110 26.43 -12.43 9.05
N LEU A 111 25.54 -12.19 8.09
CA LEU A 111 24.41 -13.07 7.81
C LEU A 111 24.88 -14.46 7.33
N ASN A 112 25.90 -14.51 6.47
CA ASN A 112 26.52 -15.77 6.06
C ASN A 112 27.26 -16.49 7.20
N LYS A 113 27.91 -15.76 8.12
CA LYS A 113 28.49 -16.36 9.34
C LYS A 113 27.41 -16.97 10.23
N ILE A 114 26.29 -16.26 10.44
CA ILE A 114 25.16 -16.74 11.25
C ILE A 114 24.57 -18.02 10.65
N SER A 115 24.35 -18.09 9.34
CA SER A 115 23.81 -19.30 8.70
C SER A 115 24.75 -20.50 8.78
N GLN A 116 26.06 -20.24 8.82
CA GLN A 116 27.09 -21.25 9.05
C GLN A 116 27.35 -21.53 10.54
N GLN A 117 26.56 -20.97 11.47
CA GLN A 117 26.76 -21.09 12.92
C GLN A 117 28.19 -20.71 13.38
N THR A 118 28.82 -19.79 12.65
CA THR A 118 30.15 -19.27 12.98
C THR A 118 30.01 -18.14 13.98
N MET A 119 30.85 -18.11 15.02
CA MET A 119 30.81 -17.05 16.02
C MET A 119 31.09 -15.68 15.40
N LEU A 120 30.27 -14.70 15.78
CA LEU A 120 30.45 -13.31 15.40
C LEU A 120 31.51 -12.64 16.29
N THR A 121 32.45 -11.94 15.68
CA THR A 121 33.39 -11.05 16.39
C THR A 121 32.64 -9.89 17.07
N VAL A 122 33.32 -9.15 17.94
CA VAL A 122 32.75 -7.94 18.56
C VAL A 122 32.33 -6.92 17.49
N GLY A 123 33.15 -6.75 16.45
CA GLY A 123 32.83 -5.89 15.30
C GLY A 123 31.61 -6.37 14.53
N ASP A 124 31.51 -7.68 14.26
CA ASP A 124 30.35 -8.28 13.60
C ASP A 124 29.06 -8.07 14.40
N LYS A 125 29.09 -8.28 15.72
CA LYS A 125 27.93 -8.05 16.61
C LYS A 125 27.49 -6.59 16.57
N LYS A 126 28.43 -5.65 16.53
CA LYS A 126 28.14 -4.22 16.38
C LYS A 126 27.48 -3.91 15.03
N ALA A 127 28.04 -4.40 13.92
CA ALA A 127 27.46 -4.23 12.58
C ALA A 127 26.04 -4.80 12.50
N TRP A 128 25.84 -6.02 13.01
CA TRP A 128 24.54 -6.68 13.05
C TRP A 128 23.47 -5.88 13.82
N ARG A 129 23.86 -5.34 14.99
CA ARG A 129 22.98 -4.51 15.83
C ARG A 129 22.55 -3.23 15.10
N PHE A 130 23.47 -2.59 14.38
CA PHE A 130 23.23 -1.30 13.72
C PHE A 130 22.85 -1.40 12.24
N ARG A 131 22.63 -2.60 11.70
CA ARG A 131 22.46 -2.85 10.26
C ARG A 131 21.44 -1.95 9.55
N HIS A 132 20.26 -1.74 10.13
CA HIS A 132 19.24 -0.90 9.50
C HIS A 132 19.60 0.59 9.53
N GLN A 133 20.33 1.04 10.56
CA GLN A 133 20.85 2.41 10.62
C GLN A 133 21.95 2.62 9.57
N LEU A 134 22.78 1.61 9.34
CA LEU A 134 23.79 1.62 8.27
C LEU A 134 23.11 1.71 6.90
N ALA A 135 22.13 0.83 6.62
CA ALA A 135 21.38 0.86 5.37
C ALA A 135 20.68 2.20 5.15
N ALA A 136 20.04 2.75 6.18
CA ALA A 136 19.45 4.08 6.14
C ALA A 136 20.46 5.19 5.84
N LYS A 137 21.66 5.16 6.42
CA LYS A 137 22.72 6.13 6.11
C LYS A 137 23.17 6.06 4.66
N VAL A 138 23.33 4.86 4.11
CA VAL A 138 23.68 4.68 2.70
C VAL A 138 22.59 5.25 1.81
N LEU A 139 21.32 4.98 2.12
CA LEU A 139 20.19 5.52 1.37
C LEU A 139 20.08 7.05 1.44
N LEU A 140 20.40 7.67 2.57
CA LEU A 140 20.40 9.13 2.71
C LEU A 140 21.53 9.81 1.90
N THR A 141 22.50 9.05 1.39
CA THR A 141 23.47 9.59 0.41
C THR A 141 22.88 9.70 -0.99
N ALA A 142 21.79 8.96 -1.28
CA ALA A 142 20.97 9.18 -2.45
C ALA A 142 19.99 10.34 -2.16
N LYS A 143 19.91 11.30 -3.08
CA LYS A 143 18.93 12.41 -3.06
C LYS A 143 17.48 11.86 -2.92
N PRO A 144 16.48 12.67 -2.47
CA PRO A 144 15.12 12.16 -2.19
C PRO A 144 14.56 11.35 -3.37
N PRO A 145 14.02 10.12 -3.13
CA PRO A 145 12.83 9.82 -2.28
C PRO A 145 13.03 8.78 -1.14
N ALA A 146 14.22 8.58 -0.59
CA ALA A 146 14.50 7.48 0.35
C ALA A 146 13.85 7.56 1.77
N GLN A 147 13.07 8.59 2.10
CA GLN A 147 12.61 8.85 3.47
C GLN A 147 11.66 7.78 4.03
N THR A 148 10.66 7.33 3.25
CA THR A 148 9.76 6.25 3.68
C THR A 148 10.55 4.97 3.95
N MET A 149 11.51 4.65 3.08
CA MET A 149 12.36 3.46 3.25
C MET A 149 13.15 3.51 4.55
N VAL A 150 13.75 4.66 4.85
CA VAL A 150 14.50 4.92 6.09
C VAL A 150 13.60 4.75 7.32
N HIS A 151 12.37 5.27 7.29
CA HIS A 151 11.41 5.13 8.39
C HIS A 151 11.04 3.67 8.67
N ILE A 152 10.77 2.87 7.63
CA ILE A 152 10.47 1.44 7.77
C ILE A 152 11.68 0.71 8.39
N LEU A 153 12.88 0.88 7.80
CA LEU A 153 14.11 0.23 8.26
C LEU A 153 14.41 0.54 9.74
N ALA A 154 14.24 1.81 10.16
CA ALA A 154 14.55 2.26 11.51
C ALA A 154 13.77 1.50 12.60
N LYS A 155 12.54 1.08 12.31
CA LYS A 155 11.65 0.40 13.27
C LYS A 155 11.50 -1.10 13.03
N LEU A 156 12.00 -1.62 11.91
CA LEU A 156 11.78 -2.98 11.45
C LEU A 156 12.18 -4.05 12.49
N ASN A 157 13.26 -3.85 13.25
CA ASN A 157 13.67 -4.78 14.31
C ASN A 157 12.65 -4.87 15.44
N LYS A 158 12.09 -3.73 15.86
CA LYS A 158 11.07 -3.68 16.92
C LYS A 158 9.85 -4.50 16.51
N TYR A 159 9.41 -4.37 15.25
CA TYR A 159 8.26 -5.09 14.72
C TYR A 159 8.53 -6.59 14.60
N LYS A 160 9.74 -7.00 14.19
CA LYS A 160 10.12 -8.42 14.16
C LYS A 160 10.07 -9.07 15.53
N HIS A 161 10.62 -8.39 16.55
CA HIS A 161 10.57 -8.89 17.91
C HIS A 161 9.12 -8.98 18.43
N ALA A 162 8.31 -7.95 18.17
CA ALA A 162 6.91 -7.94 18.57
C ALA A 162 6.07 -9.07 17.92
N LEU A 163 6.29 -9.35 16.63
CA LEU A 163 5.58 -10.44 15.94
C LEU A 163 5.98 -11.84 16.43
N LEU A 164 7.16 -11.96 17.06
CA LEU A 164 7.67 -13.22 17.61
C LEU A 164 7.47 -13.34 19.13
N SER A 165 7.11 -12.24 19.81
CA SER A 165 6.88 -12.23 21.25
C SER A 165 5.43 -12.57 21.58
N THR A 166 5.22 -13.21 22.73
CA THR A 166 3.90 -13.42 23.32
C THR A 166 3.32 -12.19 24.00
N SER A 167 4.07 -11.09 24.12
CA SER A 167 3.60 -9.84 24.72
C SER A 167 2.81 -9.01 23.72
N ASP A 168 1.71 -8.40 24.19
CA ASP A 168 0.83 -7.50 23.44
C ASP A 168 1.48 -6.15 23.13
N ILE A 169 2.55 -6.17 22.35
CA ILE A 169 3.18 -4.96 21.83
C ILE A 169 2.31 -4.45 20.68
N MET A 170 1.62 -3.33 20.88
CA MET A 170 0.84 -2.70 19.82
C MET A 170 1.71 -2.28 18.64
N LEU A 171 1.28 -2.69 17.44
CA LEU A 171 1.92 -2.40 16.16
C LEU A 171 1.01 -1.53 15.31
N TYR A 172 1.35 -0.25 15.22
CA TYR A 172 0.50 0.78 14.59
C TYR A 172 0.81 1.03 13.11
N ASP A 173 1.91 0.46 12.59
CA ASP A 173 2.37 0.69 11.23
C ASP A 173 2.34 -0.60 10.41
N ASN A 174 1.24 -0.81 9.68
CA ASN A 174 0.97 -2.01 8.90
C ASN A 174 2.00 -2.26 7.79
N ALA A 175 2.60 -1.21 7.22
CA ALA A 175 3.68 -1.36 6.24
C ALA A 175 4.91 -2.06 6.85
N ILE A 176 5.28 -1.67 8.08
CA ILE A 176 6.42 -2.27 8.79
C ILE A 176 6.10 -3.70 9.23
N THR A 177 4.86 -3.96 9.65
CA THR A 177 4.36 -5.30 9.97
C THR A 177 4.51 -6.25 8.78
N LEU A 178 4.14 -5.80 7.57
CA LEU A 178 4.30 -6.58 6.33
C LEU A 178 5.77 -6.93 6.08
N CYS A 179 6.67 -5.93 6.07
CA CYS A 179 8.09 -6.17 5.84
C CYS A 179 8.71 -7.09 6.91
N ALA A 180 8.31 -6.94 8.18
CA ALA A 180 8.77 -7.79 9.27
C ALA A 180 8.33 -9.25 9.08
N LEU A 181 7.08 -9.46 8.67
CA LEU A 181 6.52 -10.78 8.36
C LEU A 181 7.29 -11.46 7.22
N CYS A 182 7.50 -10.78 6.09
CA CYS A 182 8.29 -11.30 4.97
C CYS A 182 9.67 -11.77 5.42
N ASN A 183 10.34 -10.96 6.25
CA ASN A 183 11.67 -11.30 6.74
C ASN A 183 11.67 -12.53 7.67
N ILE A 184 10.74 -12.61 8.63
CA ILE A 184 10.63 -13.73 9.56
C ILE A 184 10.40 -15.04 8.79
N VAL A 185 9.46 -15.03 7.84
CA VAL A 185 9.16 -16.21 7.03
C VAL A 185 10.38 -16.60 6.19
N ALA A 186 11.00 -15.66 5.49
CA ALA A 186 12.20 -15.92 4.70
C ALA A 186 13.34 -16.51 5.53
N MET A 187 13.61 -15.97 6.72
CA MET A 187 14.64 -16.48 7.64
C MET A 187 14.37 -17.92 8.11
N ASN A 188 13.10 -18.34 8.17
CA ASN A 188 12.71 -19.67 8.59
C ASN A 188 12.74 -20.70 7.47
N ILE A 189 12.44 -20.31 6.23
CA ILE A 189 12.38 -21.22 5.09
C ILE A 189 13.71 -21.34 4.33
N THR A 190 14.60 -20.37 4.48
CA THR A 190 15.83 -20.34 3.67
C THR A 190 16.77 -21.48 4.11
N TYR A 191 17.15 -22.31 3.15
CA TYR A 191 17.99 -23.49 3.36
C TYR A 191 19.35 -23.12 3.95
N THR A 192 19.80 -23.94 4.91
CA THR A 192 21.18 -23.92 5.41
C THR A 192 21.64 -25.34 5.66
N VAL A 193 22.93 -25.61 5.50
CA VAL A 193 23.49 -26.95 5.73
C VAL A 193 23.43 -27.34 7.22
N LYS A 194 23.47 -26.35 8.13
CA LYS A 194 23.58 -26.59 9.59
C LYS A 194 22.26 -26.48 10.37
N LYS A 195 21.21 -25.90 9.78
CA LYS A 195 19.86 -25.78 10.39
C LYS A 195 18.84 -26.36 9.43
N ASN A 196 17.98 -27.24 9.93
CA ASN A 196 16.82 -27.73 9.18
C ASN A 196 15.87 -26.55 8.93
N PRO A 197 15.68 -26.10 7.67
CA PRO A 197 14.69 -25.08 7.37
C PRO A 197 13.28 -25.60 7.69
N LEU A 198 12.37 -24.70 7.99
CA LEU A 198 10.94 -25.04 8.06
C LEU A 198 10.38 -25.13 6.63
N SER A 199 9.40 -26.00 6.42
CA SER A 199 8.59 -25.92 5.21
C SER A 199 7.81 -24.60 5.19
N PHE A 200 7.49 -24.11 4.00
CA PHE A 200 6.84 -22.82 3.79
C PHE A 200 5.54 -22.68 4.61
N TYR A 201 4.59 -23.61 4.44
CA TYR A 201 3.33 -23.55 5.18
C TYR A 201 3.49 -23.76 6.68
N LYS A 202 4.50 -24.51 7.13
CA LYS A 202 4.79 -24.65 8.56
C LYS A 202 5.31 -23.34 9.15
N ALA A 203 6.22 -22.65 8.45
CA ALA A 203 6.72 -21.34 8.87
C ALA A 203 5.59 -20.31 9.00
N LEU A 204 4.65 -20.31 8.04
CA LEU A 204 3.46 -19.46 8.09
C LEU A 204 2.51 -19.84 9.23
N GLY A 205 2.21 -21.13 9.39
CA GLY A 205 1.32 -21.62 10.46
C GLY A 205 1.86 -21.33 11.85
N GLU A 206 3.16 -21.53 12.08
CA GLU A 206 3.79 -21.18 13.36
C GLU A 206 3.73 -19.68 13.65
N LEU A 207 3.97 -18.84 12.64
CA LEU A 207 3.89 -17.39 12.82
C LEU A 207 2.46 -16.91 13.08
N TYR A 208 1.48 -17.49 12.37
CA TYR A 208 0.05 -17.19 12.56
C TYR A 208 -0.41 -17.47 14.00
N VAL A 209 0.01 -18.60 14.57
CA VAL A 209 -0.34 -18.98 15.95
C VAL A 209 0.38 -18.11 16.98
N LYS A 210 1.64 -17.71 16.71
CA LYS A 210 2.46 -16.94 17.66
C LYS A 210 2.06 -15.46 17.73
N THR A 211 1.62 -14.87 16.62
CA THR A 211 1.32 -13.43 16.57
C THR A 211 -0.11 -13.13 17.01
N ALA A 212 -0.27 -12.16 17.91
CA ALA A 212 -1.58 -11.60 18.29
C ALA A 212 -2.06 -10.49 17.34
N ASN A 213 -1.25 -10.09 16.35
CA ASN A 213 -1.57 -8.97 15.47
C ASN A 213 -2.59 -9.39 14.38
N PRO A 214 -3.83 -8.84 14.36
CA PRO A 214 -4.86 -9.29 13.43
C PRO A 214 -4.52 -9.01 11.96
N PHE A 215 -3.80 -7.91 11.70
CA PHE A 215 -3.35 -7.58 10.35
C PHE A 215 -2.34 -8.61 9.83
N ALA A 216 -1.33 -8.98 10.64
CA ALA A 216 -0.38 -10.04 10.28
C ALA A 216 -1.07 -11.39 10.04
N GLN A 217 -2.03 -11.77 10.90
CA GLN A 217 -2.82 -12.99 10.72
C GLN A 217 -3.62 -12.99 9.41
N LYS A 218 -4.23 -11.86 9.06
CA LYS A 218 -4.93 -11.67 7.78
C LYS A 218 -3.97 -11.83 6.61
N LEU A 219 -2.81 -11.16 6.63
CA LEU A 219 -1.80 -11.29 5.57
C LEU A 219 -1.34 -12.74 5.34
N ILE A 220 -1.18 -13.52 6.41
CA ILE A 220 -0.81 -14.94 6.29
C ILE A 220 -1.90 -15.74 5.60
N LYS A 221 -3.16 -15.56 5.99
CA LYS A 221 -4.31 -16.26 5.38
C LYS A 221 -4.42 -15.93 3.89
N ASP A 222 -4.36 -14.65 3.56
CA ASP A 222 -4.49 -14.17 2.17
C ASP A 222 -3.31 -14.63 1.32
N LEU A 223 -2.09 -14.67 1.88
CA LEU A 223 -0.90 -15.23 1.21
C LEU A 223 -1.08 -16.73 0.90
N ILE A 224 -1.57 -17.52 1.85
CA ILE A 224 -1.83 -18.95 1.65
C ILE A 224 -2.89 -19.14 0.55
N ALA A 225 -3.98 -18.37 0.58
CA ALA A 225 -5.02 -18.42 -0.44
C ALA A 225 -4.48 -18.05 -1.84
N ASN A 226 -3.61 -17.05 -1.91
CA ASN A 226 -3.01 -16.57 -3.16
C ASN A 226 -1.99 -17.55 -3.76
N ILE A 227 -1.20 -18.27 -2.94
CA ILE A 227 -0.26 -19.28 -3.42
C ILE A 227 -0.98 -20.61 -3.75
N GLY A 228 -2.01 -20.94 -2.98
CA GLY A 228 -2.73 -22.20 -3.08
C GLY A 228 -2.09 -23.31 -2.24
N PRO A 229 -2.49 -24.57 -2.45
CA PRO A 229 -2.08 -25.69 -1.59
C PRO A 229 -0.67 -26.21 -1.87
N HIS A 230 -0.11 -25.94 -3.05
CA HIS A 230 1.19 -26.48 -3.47
C HIS A 230 2.14 -25.39 -3.90
N LEU A 231 3.33 -25.37 -3.33
CA LEU A 231 4.32 -24.34 -3.65
C LEU A 231 5.11 -24.75 -4.91
N PRO A 232 5.19 -23.91 -5.96
CA PRO A 232 6.03 -24.18 -7.12
C PRO A 232 7.49 -24.48 -6.76
N GLY A 233 8.16 -25.28 -7.57
CA GLY A 233 9.53 -25.75 -7.31
C GLY A 233 9.65 -26.83 -6.22
N SER A 234 8.56 -27.22 -5.55
CA SER A 234 8.58 -28.28 -4.54
C SER A 234 8.85 -29.64 -5.16
N ARG A 235 9.55 -30.50 -4.40
CA ARG A 235 9.72 -31.91 -4.74
C ARG A 235 8.46 -32.68 -4.38
N ILE A 236 8.00 -33.51 -5.31
CA ILE A 236 6.84 -34.39 -5.16
C ILE A 236 7.20 -35.79 -5.63
N ILE A 237 6.54 -36.80 -5.09
CA ILE A 237 6.66 -38.19 -5.58
C ILE A 237 5.40 -38.50 -6.36
N TYR A 238 5.56 -38.85 -7.64
CA TYR A 238 4.47 -39.26 -8.51
C TYR A 238 4.89 -40.49 -9.31
N SER A 239 4.09 -41.55 -9.26
CA SER A 239 4.41 -42.85 -9.87
C SER A 239 5.82 -43.35 -9.53
N ASP A 240 6.17 -43.31 -8.24
CA ASP A 240 7.48 -43.69 -7.69
C ASP A 240 8.69 -42.90 -8.23
N GLN A 241 8.45 -41.80 -8.92
CA GLN A 241 9.49 -40.90 -9.42
C GLN A 241 9.46 -39.57 -8.66
N ALA A 242 10.65 -39.08 -8.31
CA ALA A 242 10.81 -37.72 -7.80
C ALA A 242 10.64 -36.72 -8.94
N MET A 243 9.66 -35.84 -8.81
CA MET A 243 9.35 -34.79 -9.78
C MET A 243 9.36 -33.41 -9.10
N VAL A 244 9.36 -32.35 -9.90
CA VAL A 244 9.24 -30.96 -9.45
C VAL A 244 7.90 -30.40 -9.93
N TYR A 245 7.12 -29.86 -8.98
CA TYR A 245 5.86 -29.19 -9.28
C TYR A 245 6.12 -27.79 -9.84
N LEU A 246 5.51 -27.45 -10.98
CA LEU A 246 5.66 -26.13 -11.61
C LEU A 246 4.44 -25.23 -11.45
N GLY A 247 3.24 -25.81 -11.32
CA GLY A 247 1.99 -25.06 -11.25
C GLY A 247 0.81 -25.90 -11.73
N SER A 248 -0.33 -25.24 -11.96
CA SER A 248 -1.52 -25.87 -12.53
C SER A 248 -1.98 -25.13 -13.78
N ASP A 249 -2.56 -25.87 -14.73
CA ASP A 249 -3.13 -25.29 -15.94
C ASP A 249 -4.54 -24.73 -15.73
N LYS A 250 -5.16 -24.17 -16.78
CA LYS A 250 -6.54 -23.64 -16.74
C LYS A 250 -7.60 -24.70 -16.39
N ALA A 251 -7.30 -25.99 -16.56
CA ALA A 251 -8.18 -27.11 -16.22
C ALA A 251 -7.86 -27.72 -14.84
N ASN A 252 -7.06 -27.02 -14.01
CA ASN A 252 -6.59 -27.47 -12.70
C ASN A 252 -5.84 -28.80 -12.75
N LYS A 253 -5.15 -29.10 -13.86
CA LYS A 253 -4.20 -30.22 -13.97
C LYS A 253 -2.82 -29.73 -13.55
N HIS A 254 -2.16 -30.48 -12.69
CA HIS A 254 -0.82 -30.18 -12.21
C HIS A 254 0.21 -30.42 -13.31
N ILE A 255 1.15 -29.48 -13.46
CA ILE A 255 2.28 -29.53 -14.37
C ILE A 255 3.52 -29.90 -13.58
N LEU A 256 4.13 -31.03 -13.93
CA LEU A 256 5.30 -31.58 -13.26
C LEU A 256 6.43 -31.77 -14.26
N ILE A 257 7.68 -31.67 -13.77
CA ILE A 257 8.86 -32.05 -14.55
C ILE A 257 9.70 -33.09 -13.83
N ASN A 258 10.30 -33.99 -14.61
CA ASN A 258 11.35 -34.87 -14.16
C ASN A 258 12.67 -34.50 -14.88
N ALA A 259 13.73 -34.31 -14.10
CA ALA A 259 15.05 -33.88 -14.56
C ALA A 259 16.13 -34.98 -14.43
N THR A 260 15.75 -36.23 -14.15
CA THR A 260 16.68 -37.37 -14.02
C THR A 260 17.51 -37.61 -15.28
N ASN A 261 16.94 -37.38 -16.46
CA ASN A 261 17.70 -37.39 -17.71
C ASN A 261 18.52 -36.09 -17.83
N GLU A 262 19.84 -36.18 -17.98
CA GLU A 262 20.74 -35.01 -18.07
C GLU A 262 20.52 -34.16 -19.33
N GLN A 263 20.02 -34.75 -20.41
CA GLN A 263 19.87 -34.08 -21.71
C GLN A 263 18.50 -33.40 -21.90
N LYS A 264 17.43 -33.88 -21.24
CA LYS A 264 16.07 -33.37 -21.46
C LYS A 264 15.21 -33.38 -20.19
N LEU A 265 14.34 -32.37 -20.06
CA LEU A 265 13.25 -32.37 -19.07
C LEU A 265 12.06 -33.17 -19.60
N ALA A 266 11.60 -34.16 -18.84
CA ALA A 266 10.35 -34.86 -19.11
C ALA A 266 9.18 -34.12 -18.44
N TRP A 267 8.10 -33.90 -19.20
CA TRP A 267 6.95 -33.11 -18.77
C TRP A 267 5.75 -34.02 -18.51
N TYR A 268 5.03 -33.74 -17.43
CA TYR A 268 3.83 -34.48 -17.04
C TYR A 268 2.69 -33.51 -16.74
N LYS A 269 1.49 -33.92 -17.12
CA LYS A 269 0.25 -33.19 -16.89
C LYS A 269 -0.75 -34.13 -16.25
N VAL A 270 -1.04 -33.94 -14.97
CA VAL A 270 -1.75 -34.93 -14.15
C VAL A 270 -2.93 -34.31 -13.41
N LYS A 271 -4.00 -35.09 -13.22
CA LYS A 271 -5.17 -34.69 -12.42
C LYS A 271 -5.27 -35.65 -11.23
N THR A 272 -4.56 -35.34 -10.16
CA THR A 272 -4.47 -36.16 -8.95
C THR A 272 -4.19 -35.30 -7.74
N THR A 273 -4.44 -35.80 -6.54
CA THR A 273 -3.98 -35.15 -5.31
C THR A 273 -2.48 -35.35 -5.15
N LEU A 274 -1.74 -34.26 -4.99
CA LEU A 274 -0.30 -34.31 -4.72
C LEU A 274 -0.04 -34.26 -3.21
N LYS A 275 1.00 -34.96 -2.78
CA LYS A 275 1.64 -34.72 -1.49
C LYS A 275 2.94 -33.98 -1.77
N ASP A 276 2.96 -32.68 -1.48
CA ASP A 276 4.19 -31.89 -1.60
C ASP A 276 4.90 -31.73 -0.26
N GLN A 277 6.21 -31.56 -0.34
CA GLN A 277 7.04 -31.10 0.76
C GLN A 277 7.60 -29.74 0.36
N PRO A 278 6.94 -28.63 0.72
CA PRO A 278 7.35 -27.29 0.31
C PRO A 278 8.51 -26.80 1.17
N LEU A 279 9.59 -27.58 1.19
CA LEU A 279 10.86 -27.30 1.84
C LEU A 279 11.82 -26.74 0.79
N GLN A 280 12.55 -25.68 1.14
CA GLN A 280 13.60 -25.20 0.25
C GLN A 280 14.73 -26.23 0.15
N TRP A 281 15.11 -26.60 -1.07
CA TRP A 281 16.13 -27.61 -1.33
C TRP A 281 17.22 -27.08 -2.24
N GLN A 282 18.44 -27.60 -2.06
CA GLN A 282 19.61 -27.18 -2.82
C GLN A 282 19.51 -27.64 -4.29
N CYS A 283 19.52 -26.68 -5.22
CA CYS A 283 19.44 -26.91 -6.65
C CYS A 283 20.64 -26.26 -7.38
N SER A 284 21.25 -27.02 -8.28
CA SER A 284 22.31 -26.57 -9.19
C SER A 284 21.91 -26.72 -10.67
N ASP A 285 20.82 -27.44 -10.96
CA ASP A 285 20.36 -27.67 -12.33
C ASP A 285 19.73 -26.40 -12.91
N LYS A 286 20.44 -25.78 -13.87
CA LYS A 286 19.97 -24.58 -14.59
C LYS A 286 18.67 -24.81 -15.36
N ARG A 287 18.36 -26.05 -15.73
CA ARG A 287 17.12 -26.40 -16.43
C ARG A 287 15.93 -26.21 -15.50
N ILE A 288 16.03 -26.68 -14.26
CA ILE A 288 15.01 -26.48 -13.21
C ILE A 288 14.98 -25.02 -12.75
N LEU A 289 16.16 -24.41 -12.53
CA LEU A 289 16.24 -23.05 -12.02
C LEU A 289 15.68 -22.02 -13.00
N PHE A 290 15.83 -22.21 -14.32
CA PHE A 290 15.51 -21.17 -15.29
C PHE A 290 14.71 -21.67 -16.49
N LEU A 291 15.16 -22.73 -17.18
CA LEU A 291 14.59 -23.11 -18.49
C LEU A 291 13.16 -23.66 -18.40
N ALA A 292 12.86 -24.42 -17.34
CA ALA A 292 11.53 -24.98 -17.10
C ALA A 292 10.43 -23.90 -17.00
N TRP A 293 10.80 -22.65 -16.73
CA TRP A 293 9.84 -21.57 -16.57
C TRP A 293 9.47 -20.88 -17.88
N ASN A 294 10.16 -21.16 -18.99
CA ASN A 294 9.80 -20.71 -20.34
C ASN A 294 8.59 -21.50 -20.92
N THR A 295 7.77 -22.10 -20.07
CA THR A 295 6.74 -23.04 -20.48
C THR A 295 5.44 -22.34 -20.86
N GLU A 296 4.82 -22.81 -21.93
CA GLU A 296 3.46 -22.43 -22.33
C GLU A 296 2.37 -23.22 -21.59
N HIS A 297 2.74 -24.28 -20.84
CA HIS A 297 1.79 -25.17 -20.19
C HIS A 297 1.16 -24.55 -18.93
N ILE A 298 1.76 -23.48 -18.43
CA ILE A 298 1.26 -22.72 -17.29
C ILE A 298 0.64 -21.44 -17.84
N PRO A 299 -0.66 -21.19 -17.61
CA PRO A 299 -1.27 -19.96 -18.05
C PRO A 299 -0.65 -18.79 -17.29
N SER A 300 -0.28 -17.74 -18.02
CA SER A 300 -0.10 -16.44 -17.39
C SER A 300 -1.42 -16.04 -16.73
N PRO A 301 -1.38 -15.46 -15.51
CA PRO A 301 -2.58 -14.93 -14.89
C PRO A 301 -3.25 -13.99 -15.89
N SER A 302 -4.52 -14.27 -16.23
CA SER A 302 -5.33 -13.31 -16.97
C SER A 302 -5.35 -12.03 -16.14
N HIS A 303 -4.93 -10.92 -16.74
CA HIS A 303 -4.94 -9.61 -16.08
C HIS A 303 -6.24 -9.45 -15.29
N THR A 304 -6.12 -8.94 -14.06
CA THR A 304 -7.21 -8.54 -13.16
C THR A 304 -8.04 -7.39 -13.75
N ALA A 305 -8.49 -7.55 -15.00
CA ALA A 305 -9.25 -6.61 -15.78
C ALA A 305 -10.58 -6.28 -15.09
N ALA A 306 -11.13 -7.20 -14.29
CA ALA A 306 -12.39 -6.98 -13.58
C ALA A 306 -12.32 -5.91 -12.47
N VAL A 307 -11.19 -5.73 -11.80
CA VAL A 307 -11.06 -4.70 -10.73
C VAL A 307 -10.67 -3.36 -11.32
N GLN A 308 -9.75 -3.36 -12.30
CA GLN A 308 -9.31 -2.13 -12.98
C GLN A 308 -10.39 -1.51 -13.88
N SER A 309 -11.26 -2.33 -14.49
CA SER A 309 -12.40 -1.82 -15.29
C SER A 309 -13.37 -1.02 -14.44
N ASN A 310 -13.77 -1.54 -13.27
CA ASN A 310 -14.73 -0.86 -12.40
C ASN A 310 -14.21 0.50 -11.88
N GLU A 311 -12.92 0.61 -11.52
CA GLU A 311 -12.33 1.88 -11.10
C GLU A 311 -12.27 2.91 -12.24
N HIS A 312 -11.87 2.50 -13.45
CA HIS A 312 -11.87 3.38 -14.61
C HIS A 312 -13.29 3.83 -14.97
N ASP A 313 -14.26 2.92 -14.98
CA ASP A 313 -15.66 3.25 -15.28
C ASP A 313 -16.23 4.27 -14.28
N LEU A 314 -15.84 4.18 -13.00
CA LEU A 314 -16.24 5.14 -11.96
C LEU A 314 -15.57 6.50 -12.12
N ILE A 315 -14.27 6.55 -12.45
CA ILE A 315 -13.55 7.81 -12.73
C ILE A 315 -14.10 8.48 -13.98
N ASP A 316 -14.36 7.70 -15.04
CA ASP A 316 -14.98 8.18 -16.25
C ASP A 316 -16.37 8.73 -15.94
N LEU A 317 -17.18 8.05 -15.13
CA LEU A 317 -18.48 8.56 -14.68
C LEU A 317 -18.34 9.91 -13.95
N VAL A 318 -17.38 10.06 -13.03
CA VAL A 318 -17.11 11.34 -12.36
C VAL A 318 -16.77 12.43 -13.37
N SER A 319 -15.99 12.13 -14.40
CA SER A 319 -15.61 13.10 -15.43
C SER A 319 -16.81 13.58 -16.26
N HIS A 320 -17.83 12.75 -16.44
CA HIS A 320 -19.06 13.07 -17.18
C HIS A 320 -20.11 13.82 -16.36
N ILE A 321 -20.13 13.64 -15.04
CA ILE A 321 -21.02 14.37 -14.14
C ILE A 321 -20.38 15.74 -13.86
N LYS A 322 -21.06 16.83 -14.15
CA LYS A 322 -20.58 18.19 -13.94
C LYS A 322 -21.47 18.93 -12.95
N VAL A 323 -20.91 19.34 -11.83
CA VAL A 323 -21.59 20.12 -10.77
C VAL A 323 -22.25 21.39 -11.31
N ALA A 324 -21.63 22.08 -12.27
CA ALA A 324 -22.19 23.30 -12.87
C ALA A 324 -23.21 23.03 -13.99
N HIS A 325 -23.48 21.77 -14.34
CA HIS A 325 -24.43 21.41 -15.39
C HIS A 325 -25.81 21.10 -14.83
N GLU A 326 -26.84 21.67 -15.45
CA GLU A 326 -28.23 21.38 -15.09
C GLU A 326 -28.68 20.03 -15.65
N TYR A 327 -28.88 19.05 -14.76
CA TYR A 327 -29.43 17.75 -15.15
C TYR A 327 -30.90 17.63 -14.80
N SER A 328 -31.67 16.98 -15.68
CA SER A 328 -32.94 16.39 -15.27
C SER A 328 -32.70 15.12 -14.44
N PHE A 329 -33.57 14.82 -13.48
CA PHE A 329 -33.50 13.56 -12.72
C PHE A 329 -33.56 12.34 -13.63
N LYS A 330 -34.31 12.41 -14.74
CA LYS A 330 -34.34 11.34 -15.76
C LYS A 330 -32.99 11.15 -16.45
N GLY A 331 -32.25 12.24 -16.68
CA GLY A 331 -30.89 12.21 -17.22
C GLY A 331 -29.91 11.53 -16.28
N LEU A 332 -29.91 11.91 -15.00
CA LEU A 332 -29.07 11.29 -13.98
C LEU A 332 -29.44 9.81 -13.75
N ASP A 333 -30.73 9.48 -13.74
CA ASP A 333 -31.22 8.11 -13.61
C ASP A 333 -30.72 7.21 -14.74
N LYS A 334 -30.79 7.71 -15.99
CA LYS A 334 -30.23 7.02 -17.16
C LYS A 334 -28.71 6.85 -17.06
N LEU A 335 -27.99 7.89 -16.63
CA LEU A 335 -26.53 7.86 -16.50
C LEU A 335 -26.07 6.84 -15.43
N LEU A 336 -26.79 6.76 -14.32
CA LEU A 336 -26.48 5.87 -13.19
C LEU A 336 -27.08 4.45 -13.33
N THR A 337 -27.87 4.21 -14.37
CA THR A 337 -28.50 2.91 -14.63
C THR A 337 -27.51 1.72 -14.52
N PRO A 338 -26.30 1.76 -15.13
CA PRO A 338 -25.36 0.64 -15.06
C PRO A 338 -24.65 0.49 -13.69
N PHE A 339 -24.72 1.49 -12.80
CA PHE A 339 -23.95 1.53 -11.54
C PHE A 339 -24.82 1.21 -10.31
N ASN A 340 -25.20 -0.06 -10.15
CA ASN A 340 -26.10 -0.49 -9.06
C ASN A 340 -25.56 -0.21 -7.64
N GLU A 341 -24.26 -0.39 -7.42
CA GLU A 341 -23.65 -0.15 -6.10
C GLU A 341 -23.68 1.34 -5.75
N VAL A 342 -23.35 2.21 -6.71
CA VAL A 342 -23.42 3.68 -6.54
C VAL A 342 -24.83 4.10 -6.18
N LYS A 343 -25.86 3.55 -6.85
CA LYS A 343 -27.27 3.82 -6.52
C LYS A 343 -27.63 3.40 -5.09
N ALA A 344 -27.20 2.21 -4.66
CA ALA A 344 -27.47 1.72 -3.32
C ALA A 344 -26.79 2.57 -2.24
N LYS A 345 -25.52 2.95 -2.45
CA LYS A 345 -24.78 3.85 -1.55
C LYS A 345 -25.39 5.24 -1.50
N LEU A 346 -25.82 5.77 -2.64
CA LEU A 346 -26.49 7.07 -2.71
C LEU A 346 -27.78 7.06 -1.88
N CYS A 347 -28.59 5.99 -1.95
CA CYS A 347 -29.80 5.87 -1.12
C CYS A 347 -29.50 5.94 0.39
N GLN A 348 -28.31 5.49 0.82
CA GLN A 348 -27.86 5.62 2.21
C GLN A 348 -27.29 7.01 2.52
N ALA A 349 -26.53 7.59 1.58
CA ALA A 349 -25.86 8.87 1.75
C ALA A 349 -26.83 10.04 1.95
N VAL A 350 -28.05 9.93 1.41
CA VAL A 350 -29.08 10.97 1.51
C VAL A 350 -29.86 11.01 2.83
N LYS A 351 -29.62 10.07 3.76
CA LYS A 351 -30.32 10.04 5.07
C LYS A 351 -30.42 11.40 5.76
N PRO A 352 -29.35 12.22 5.84
CA PRO A 352 -29.40 13.50 6.57
C PRO A 352 -30.39 14.53 5.97
N TYR A 353 -30.86 14.32 4.73
CA TYR A 353 -31.74 15.26 4.05
C TYR A 353 -33.24 15.06 4.33
N ASN A 354 -33.62 14.02 5.07
CA ASN A 354 -34.99 13.89 5.58
C ASN A 354 -35.04 13.96 7.11
N LYS A 355 -36.20 14.38 7.63
CA LYS A 355 -36.42 14.54 9.07
C LYS A 355 -36.26 13.23 9.86
N GLU A 356 -36.58 12.11 9.22
CA GLU A 356 -36.58 10.77 9.84
C GLU A 356 -35.21 10.08 9.80
N HIS A 357 -34.20 10.68 9.15
CA HIS A 357 -32.87 10.11 8.92
C HIS A 357 -32.88 8.73 8.25
N GLN A 358 -33.87 8.48 7.40
CA GLN A 358 -34.09 7.20 6.72
C GLN A 358 -33.46 7.17 5.33
N ALA A 359 -33.03 5.98 4.91
CA ALA A 359 -32.50 5.79 3.56
C ALA A 359 -33.61 6.03 2.53
N ALA A 360 -33.22 6.53 1.36
CA ALA A 360 -34.16 6.64 0.25
C ALA A 360 -34.55 5.26 -0.30
N LYS A 361 -35.77 5.15 -0.84
CA LYS A 361 -36.31 3.91 -1.41
C LYS A 361 -35.64 3.53 -2.73
N ASP A 362 -35.30 4.54 -3.53
CA ASP A 362 -34.70 4.38 -4.85
C ASP A 362 -33.88 5.62 -5.25
N LEU A 363 -33.27 5.56 -6.43
CA LEU A 363 -32.46 6.65 -6.96
C LEU A 363 -33.27 7.95 -7.13
N ARG A 364 -34.49 7.87 -7.65
CA ARG A 364 -35.31 9.07 -7.90
C ARG A 364 -35.68 9.79 -6.61
N HIS A 365 -36.06 9.03 -5.59
CA HIS A 365 -36.30 9.54 -4.25
C HIS A 365 -35.03 10.18 -3.67
N SER A 366 -33.87 9.54 -3.85
CA SER A 366 -32.57 10.10 -3.41
C SER A 366 -32.29 11.47 -4.04
N LEU A 367 -32.44 11.57 -5.36
CA LEU A 367 -32.22 12.83 -6.08
C LEU A 367 -33.21 13.93 -5.65
N SER A 368 -34.47 13.55 -5.38
CA SER A 368 -35.48 14.49 -4.91
C SER A 368 -35.22 15.02 -3.49
N MET A 369 -34.67 14.19 -2.60
CA MET A 369 -34.37 14.59 -1.21
C MET A 369 -33.24 15.62 -1.14
N VAL A 370 -32.25 15.49 -2.01
CA VAL A 370 -31.04 16.34 -2.02
C VAL A 370 -31.24 17.63 -2.82
N GLY A 371 -32.13 17.60 -3.83
CA GLY A 371 -32.38 18.71 -4.74
C GLY A 371 -31.41 18.75 -5.92
N TYR A 372 -31.79 19.50 -6.98
CA TYR A 372 -31.05 19.57 -8.24
C TYR A 372 -29.63 20.07 -8.07
N ASP A 373 -29.43 21.13 -7.28
CA ASP A 373 -28.11 21.78 -7.14
C ASP A 373 -27.07 20.91 -6.44
N ASN A 374 -27.49 20.03 -5.53
CA ASN A 374 -26.60 19.15 -4.78
C ASN A 374 -26.49 17.74 -5.38
N ALA A 375 -27.43 17.34 -6.23
CA ALA A 375 -27.49 15.99 -6.79
C ALA A 375 -26.19 15.58 -7.52
N PRO A 376 -25.59 16.38 -8.43
CA PRO A 376 -24.32 16.04 -9.05
C PRO A 376 -23.18 15.85 -8.02
N ALA A 377 -23.09 16.76 -7.04
CA ALA A 377 -22.02 16.77 -6.04
C ALA A 377 -22.08 15.53 -5.13
N ILE A 378 -23.28 15.16 -4.63
CA ILE A 378 -23.42 13.96 -3.78
C ILE A 378 -23.16 12.67 -4.57
N ILE A 379 -23.54 12.61 -5.86
CA ILE A 379 -23.24 11.44 -6.71
C ILE A 379 -21.73 11.29 -6.84
N GLN A 380 -21.02 12.36 -7.21
CA GLN A 380 -19.56 12.33 -7.31
C GLN A 380 -18.91 12.00 -5.96
N ARG A 381 -19.42 12.53 -4.85
CA ARG A 381 -18.93 12.21 -3.50
C ARG A 381 -19.06 10.72 -3.21
N VAL A 382 -20.23 10.14 -3.46
CA VAL A 382 -20.48 8.70 -3.24
C VAL A 382 -19.55 7.84 -4.11
N ILE A 383 -19.26 8.28 -5.34
CA ILE A 383 -18.30 7.58 -6.21
C ILE A 383 -16.89 7.67 -5.62
N PHE A 384 -16.40 8.84 -5.21
CA PHE A 384 -15.08 8.94 -4.58
C PHE A 384 -14.99 8.21 -3.23
N GLU A 385 -16.06 8.24 -2.43
CA GLU A 385 -16.15 7.46 -1.20
C GLU A 385 -16.01 5.98 -1.51
N GLN A 386 -16.71 5.48 -2.54
CA GLN A 386 -16.56 4.11 -3.01
C GLN A 386 -15.13 3.82 -3.49
N LEU A 387 -14.50 4.73 -4.24
CA LEU A 387 -13.13 4.57 -4.73
C LEU A 387 -12.15 4.43 -3.55
N VAL A 388 -12.21 5.35 -2.57
CA VAL A 388 -11.41 5.29 -1.34
C VAL A 388 -11.68 4.01 -0.55
N ASP A 389 -12.95 3.61 -0.42
CA ASP A 389 -13.36 2.39 0.27
C ASP A 389 -13.01 1.10 -0.48
N SER A 390 -12.69 1.17 -1.78
CA SER A 390 -12.18 0.04 -2.57
C SER A 390 -10.66 0.00 -2.65
N SER A 391 -9.96 1.14 -2.49
CA SER A 391 -8.50 1.20 -2.60
C SER A 391 -7.80 0.21 -1.67
N ALA A 392 -6.82 -0.51 -2.21
CA ALA A 392 -6.02 -1.45 -1.46
C ALA A 392 -4.81 -0.74 -0.85
N HIS A 393 -4.81 -0.57 0.48
CA HIS A 393 -3.70 0.09 1.18
C HIS A 393 -3.51 -0.50 2.59
N PRO A 394 -2.27 -0.70 3.08
CA PRO A 394 -2.03 -1.27 4.40
C PRO A 394 -2.61 -0.41 5.54
N HIS A 395 -2.67 0.90 5.34
CA HIS A 395 -3.22 1.86 6.30
C HIS A 395 -4.63 2.34 5.97
N LYS A 396 -5.39 1.62 5.13
CA LYS A 396 -6.74 2.03 4.68
C LYS A 396 -7.67 2.45 5.81
N HIS A 397 -7.70 1.69 6.90
CA HIS A 397 -8.54 2.00 8.06
C HIS A 397 -8.20 3.37 8.70
N LEU A 398 -6.92 3.74 8.74
CA LEU A 398 -6.48 5.06 9.24
C LEU A 398 -6.86 6.17 8.28
N VAL A 399 -6.70 5.94 6.96
CA VAL A 399 -7.09 6.91 5.94
C VAL A 399 -8.59 7.18 6.01
N ARG A 400 -9.41 6.14 6.12
CA ARG A 400 -10.86 6.26 6.28
C ARG A 400 -11.24 7.00 7.55
N ASN A 401 -10.63 6.67 8.69
CA ASN A 401 -10.89 7.38 9.95
C ASN A 401 -10.56 8.88 9.83
N LYS A 402 -9.40 9.23 9.26
CA LYS A 402 -9.01 10.63 9.06
C LYS A 402 -9.94 11.35 8.10
N LEU A 403 -10.32 10.72 6.98
CA LEU A 403 -11.30 11.26 6.05
C LEU A 403 -12.63 11.56 6.75
N HIS A 404 -13.20 10.59 7.48
CA HIS A 404 -14.42 10.82 8.25
C HIS A 404 -14.29 11.97 9.24
N CYS A 405 -13.20 12.03 10.02
CA CYS A 405 -12.96 13.15 10.92
C CYS A 405 -12.93 14.50 10.18
N PHE A 406 -12.29 14.58 9.00
CA PHE A 406 -12.31 15.81 8.20
C PHE A 406 -13.73 16.19 7.74
N ILE A 407 -14.54 15.20 7.34
CA ILE A 407 -15.93 15.43 6.95
C ILE A 407 -16.78 15.88 8.15
N ASP A 408 -16.62 15.27 9.32
CA ASP A 408 -17.34 15.64 10.55
C ASP A 408 -16.95 17.05 11.03
N ILE A 409 -15.66 17.38 10.99
CA ILE A 409 -15.17 18.73 11.31
C ILE A 409 -15.75 19.75 10.32
N LEU A 410 -15.73 19.43 9.02
CA LEU A 410 -16.28 20.32 7.99
C LEU A 410 -17.78 20.53 8.19
N ALA A 411 -18.54 19.46 8.46
CA ALA A 411 -19.98 19.51 8.71
C ALA A 411 -20.29 20.41 9.90
N LEU A 412 -19.55 20.27 11.01
CA LEU A 412 -19.69 21.15 12.16
C LEU A 412 -19.32 22.60 11.81
N LEU A 413 -18.17 22.83 11.16
CA LEU A 413 -17.69 24.17 10.82
C LEU A 413 -18.68 24.99 10.01
N VAL A 414 -19.48 24.36 9.13
CA VAL A 414 -20.45 25.07 8.28
C VAL A 414 -21.90 24.90 8.72
N SER A 415 -22.16 24.18 9.82
CA SER A 415 -23.51 23.81 10.29
C SER A 415 -24.44 25.00 10.55
N LYS A 416 -23.89 26.15 10.97
CA LYS A 416 -24.64 27.38 11.25
C LYS A 416 -24.75 28.32 10.04
N ASN A 417 -24.16 27.98 8.89
CA ASN A 417 -24.17 28.82 7.68
C ASN A 417 -25.05 28.21 6.57
N PRO A 418 -26.30 28.69 6.39
CA PRO A 418 -27.24 28.13 5.42
C PRO A 418 -26.84 28.39 3.96
N ASN A 419 -25.89 29.29 3.70
CA ASN A 419 -25.42 29.61 2.35
C ASN A 419 -24.46 28.54 1.79
N HIS A 420 -24.03 27.59 2.61
CA HIS A 420 -23.10 26.55 2.20
C HIS A 420 -23.82 25.28 1.77
N GLN A 421 -23.58 24.88 0.53
CA GLN A 421 -23.94 23.57 0.02
C GLN A 421 -22.88 22.55 0.47
N PHE A 422 -23.20 21.79 1.53
CA PHE A 422 -22.25 20.87 2.16
C PHE A 422 -21.61 19.87 1.19
N GLU A 423 -22.40 19.30 0.27
CA GLU A 423 -21.92 18.29 -0.69
C GLU A 423 -20.84 18.86 -1.63
N HIS A 424 -20.97 20.13 -2.00
CA HIS A 424 -19.97 20.82 -2.81
C HIS A 424 -18.67 21.05 -2.04
N LEU A 425 -18.75 21.33 -0.75
CA LEU A 425 -17.59 21.50 0.13
C LEU A 425 -16.91 20.16 0.45
N ALA A 426 -17.67 19.09 0.68
CA ALA A 426 -17.12 17.80 1.06
C ALA A 426 -16.39 17.12 -0.11
N LEU A 427 -16.92 17.25 -1.33
CA LEU A 427 -16.43 16.55 -2.52
C LEU A 427 -14.92 16.72 -2.80
N PRO A 428 -14.32 17.93 -2.78
CA PRO A 428 -12.89 18.09 -2.96
C PRO A 428 -12.01 17.30 -1.97
N ILE A 429 -12.47 17.08 -0.73
CA ILE A 429 -11.71 16.29 0.26
C ILE A 429 -11.64 14.83 -0.18
N TYR A 430 -12.76 14.25 -0.63
CA TYR A 430 -12.81 12.88 -1.12
C TYR A 430 -11.93 12.70 -2.37
N GLY A 431 -12.01 13.64 -3.32
CA GLY A 431 -11.14 13.64 -4.50
C GLY A 431 -9.66 13.72 -4.15
N TYR A 432 -9.30 14.60 -3.19
CA TYR A 432 -7.92 14.74 -2.72
C TYR A 432 -7.43 13.47 -2.02
N VAL A 433 -8.23 12.84 -1.15
CA VAL A 433 -7.83 11.60 -0.47
C VAL A 433 -7.69 10.44 -1.46
N HIS A 434 -8.56 10.35 -2.46
CA HIS A 434 -8.39 9.39 -3.54
C HIS A 434 -7.08 9.63 -4.29
N TYR A 435 -6.75 10.89 -4.64
CA TYR A 435 -5.46 11.24 -5.24
C TYR A 435 -4.26 10.78 -4.40
N LEU A 436 -4.30 10.94 -3.08
CA LEU A 436 -3.22 10.48 -2.20
C LEU A 436 -3.06 8.95 -2.24
N LEU A 437 -4.17 8.21 -2.35
CA LEU A 437 -4.16 6.75 -2.41
C LEU A 437 -3.70 6.21 -3.77
N THR A 438 -3.80 6.99 -4.84
CA THR A 438 -3.42 6.55 -6.20
C THR A 438 -2.05 7.05 -6.65
N HIS A 439 -1.64 8.24 -6.21
CA HIS A 439 -0.42 8.92 -6.68
C HIS A 439 0.61 9.21 -5.59
N CYS A 440 0.29 8.88 -4.33
CA CYS A 440 1.19 9.07 -3.19
C CYS A 440 1.17 7.85 -2.24
N SER A 441 0.73 6.68 -2.71
CA SER A 441 0.43 5.53 -1.85
C SER A 441 1.66 5.08 -1.04
N ALA A 442 2.84 5.05 -1.66
CA ALA A 442 4.09 4.73 -0.97
C ALA A 442 4.51 5.76 0.09
N GLN A 443 3.90 6.95 0.13
CA GLN A 443 4.18 8.00 1.13
C GLN A 443 3.13 8.04 2.24
N VAL A 444 1.91 7.55 1.98
CA VAL A 444 0.83 7.54 2.97
C VAL A 444 1.28 6.76 4.21
N SER A 445 1.12 7.38 5.37
CA SER A 445 1.53 6.77 6.63
C SER A 445 0.59 7.12 7.79
N PRO A 446 0.63 6.35 8.89
CA PRO A 446 -0.13 6.69 10.08
C PRO A 446 0.20 8.10 10.58
N LYS A 447 1.46 8.54 10.48
CA LYS A 447 1.94 9.76 11.12
C LYS A 447 1.29 11.03 10.55
N VAL A 448 1.27 12.07 11.38
CA VAL A 448 0.95 13.44 10.96
C VAL A 448 2.25 14.23 10.84
N CYS A 449 2.57 14.65 9.62
CA CYS A 449 3.85 15.26 9.25
C CYS A 449 3.84 16.80 9.31
N ILE A 450 2.95 17.39 10.12
CA ILE A 450 2.97 18.83 10.38
C ILE A 450 4.25 19.21 11.12
N SER A 451 5.05 20.13 10.59
CA SER A 451 6.30 20.55 11.23
C SER A 451 6.06 21.18 12.62
N ARG A 452 6.98 20.93 13.56
CA ARG A 452 7.01 21.66 14.85
C ARG A 452 7.41 23.13 14.65
N THR A 453 8.18 23.40 13.61
CA THR A 453 8.53 24.76 13.17
C THR A 453 7.61 25.12 11.99
N PRO A 454 6.51 25.84 12.25
CA PRO A 454 5.53 26.14 11.22
C PRO A 454 6.15 27.00 10.12
N ASN A 455 5.77 26.71 8.87
CA ASN A 455 6.18 27.52 7.74
C ASN A 455 5.63 28.94 7.93
N LYS A 456 6.47 29.96 7.74
CA LYS A 456 6.05 31.37 7.89
C LYS A 456 5.16 31.82 6.73
N THR A 457 5.39 31.30 5.54
CA THR A 457 4.77 31.73 4.28
C THR A 457 3.52 30.94 3.93
N TYR A 458 3.53 29.62 4.11
CA TYR A 458 2.46 28.72 3.65
C TYR A 458 1.74 28.01 4.81
N SER A 459 0.51 27.57 4.57
CA SER A 459 -0.22 26.70 5.50
C SER A 459 0.25 25.24 5.36
N ALA A 460 -0.01 24.40 6.36
CA ALA A 460 0.21 22.96 6.21
C ALA A 460 -0.78 22.39 5.18
N THR A 461 -0.33 21.48 4.33
CA THR A 461 -1.17 20.83 3.32
C THR A 461 -2.06 19.76 3.94
N LEU A 462 -3.21 19.46 3.32
CA LEU A 462 -4.10 18.38 3.74
C LEU A 462 -3.36 17.04 3.77
N ALA A 463 -2.43 16.82 2.85
CA ALA A 463 -1.63 15.61 2.76
C ALA A 463 -0.74 15.33 3.99
N THR A 464 -0.29 16.37 4.70
CA THR A 464 0.52 16.19 5.91
C THR A 464 -0.22 15.45 7.01
N PHE A 465 -1.56 15.50 7.02
CA PHE A 465 -2.39 14.73 7.94
C PHE A 465 -2.40 13.24 7.62
N PHE A 466 -2.13 12.87 6.36
CA PHE A 466 -2.00 11.50 5.88
C PHE A 466 -0.54 11.03 5.80
N GLY A 467 0.38 11.82 6.36
CA GLY A 467 1.79 11.45 6.46
C GLY A 467 2.63 11.75 5.21
N VAL A 468 2.03 12.40 4.22
CA VAL A 468 2.70 12.76 2.95
C VAL A 468 3.33 14.16 3.11
N GLU A 469 4.65 14.23 2.99
CA GLU A 469 5.42 15.48 3.19
C GLU A 469 5.61 16.27 1.88
N VAL A 470 5.68 15.57 0.74
CA VAL A 470 5.96 16.17 -0.57
C VAL A 470 4.95 15.66 -1.60
N ILE A 471 4.29 16.59 -2.29
CA ILE A 471 3.38 16.30 -3.40
C ILE A 471 3.84 17.06 -4.64
N ASN A 472 3.64 16.44 -5.79
CA ASN A 472 3.66 17.13 -7.06
C ASN A 472 2.40 17.99 -7.21
N ASN A 473 2.50 19.28 -6.86
CA ASN A 473 1.37 20.21 -6.90
C ASN A 473 0.82 20.41 -8.31
N ASP A 474 1.66 20.39 -9.35
CA ASP A 474 1.21 20.54 -10.74
C ASP A 474 0.33 19.37 -11.17
N HIS A 475 0.72 18.15 -10.79
CA HIS A 475 -0.07 16.96 -11.06
C HIS A 475 -1.37 16.96 -10.24
N LEU A 476 -1.31 17.28 -8.94
CA LEU A 476 -2.50 17.42 -8.09
C LEU A 476 -3.50 18.42 -8.67
N ASN A 477 -3.01 19.61 -9.07
CA ASN A 477 -3.83 20.65 -9.67
C ASN A 477 -4.48 20.15 -10.95
N SER A 478 -3.70 19.54 -11.85
CA SER A 478 -4.20 18.98 -13.11
C SER A 478 -5.28 17.92 -12.88
N THR A 479 -5.03 16.95 -11.99
CA THR A 479 -5.96 15.85 -11.72
C THR A 479 -7.26 16.33 -11.08
N LEU A 480 -7.19 17.13 -10.00
CA LEU A 480 -8.41 17.60 -9.33
C LEU A 480 -9.18 18.60 -10.18
N THR A 481 -8.50 19.43 -10.98
CA THR A 481 -9.17 20.33 -11.93
C THR A 481 -9.85 19.51 -13.02
N HIS A 482 -9.18 18.53 -13.63
CA HIS A 482 -9.80 17.68 -14.64
C HIS A 482 -11.10 16.99 -14.14
N LEU A 483 -11.07 16.48 -12.91
CA LEU A 483 -12.21 15.77 -12.33
C LEU A 483 -13.30 16.71 -11.78
N LEU A 484 -12.92 17.85 -11.18
CA LEU A 484 -13.79 18.65 -10.31
C LEU A 484 -13.72 20.18 -10.57
N LEU A 485 -13.23 20.66 -11.73
CA LEU A 485 -13.02 22.09 -12.01
C LEU A 485 -14.26 22.95 -11.78
N ASP A 486 -15.43 22.41 -12.12
CA ASP A 486 -16.70 23.13 -12.06
C ASP A 486 -17.33 23.13 -10.66
N ASN A 487 -16.73 22.42 -9.70
CA ASN A 487 -17.05 22.58 -8.29
C ASN A 487 -16.42 23.88 -7.75
N PRO A 488 -17.20 24.78 -7.12
CA PRO A 488 -16.75 26.11 -6.70
C PRO A 488 -15.74 26.12 -5.54
N TRP A 489 -15.45 24.96 -4.94
CA TRP A 489 -14.56 24.79 -3.79
C TRP A 489 -13.25 24.07 -4.12
N THR A 490 -13.12 23.47 -5.31
CA THR A 490 -11.90 22.80 -5.77
C THR A 490 -10.73 23.78 -5.88
N VAL A 491 -10.89 24.88 -6.63
CA VAL A 491 -9.84 25.89 -6.79
C VAL A 491 -9.46 26.53 -5.45
N PRO A 492 -10.42 26.96 -4.59
CA PRO A 492 -10.08 27.46 -3.27
C PRO A 492 -9.29 26.49 -2.38
N LEU A 493 -9.55 25.17 -2.48
CA LEU A 493 -8.76 24.16 -1.77
C LEU A 493 -7.32 24.16 -2.27
N LEU A 494 -7.13 24.03 -3.59
CA LEU A 494 -5.80 23.99 -4.21
C LEU A 494 -4.98 25.26 -3.90
N GLU A 495 -5.61 26.43 -3.97
CA GLU A 495 -5.00 27.70 -3.57
C GLU A 495 -4.65 27.75 -2.08
N ALA A 496 -5.49 27.22 -1.20
CA ALA A 496 -5.21 27.18 0.25
C ALA A 496 -3.99 26.30 0.60
N GLU A 497 -3.63 25.37 -0.27
CA GLU A 497 -2.45 24.50 -0.14
C GLU A 497 -1.16 25.19 -0.62
N GLN A 498 -1.26 26.13 -1.57
CA GLN A 498 -0.12 26.60 -2.38
C GLN A 498 0.15 28.10 -2.26
N GLN A 499 -0.86 28.92 -1.96
CA GLN A 499 -0.72 30.36 -1.93
C GLN A 499 -0.13 30.85 -0.60
N PRO A 500 0.68 31.93 -0.62
CA PRO A 500 1.15 32.59 0.59
C PRO A 500 -0.01 33.06 1.46
N LYS A 501 0.17 33.01 2.79
CA LYS A 501 -0.86 33.38 3.78
C LYS A 501 -1.52 34.74 3.57
N LYS A 502 -0.79 35.69 2.97
CA LYS A 502 -1.25 37.06 2.71
C LYS A 502 -2.19 37.20 1.51
N GLN A 503 -2.23 36.19 0.63
CA GLN A 503 -3.01 36.21 -0.61
C GLN A 503 -4.32 35.41 -0.50
N LEU A 504 -4.59 34.83 0.68
CA LEU A 504 -5.73 33.96 0.90
C LEU A 504 -7.01 34.78 1.11
N ASN A 505 -8.05 34.43 0.35
CA ASN A 505 -9.40 34.96 0.52
C ASN A 505 -10.21 34.15 1.54
N GLU A 506 -11.45 34.56 1.79
CA GLU A 506 -12.33 33.92 2.76
C GLU A 506 -12.62 32.44 2.46
N LYS A 507 -12.77 32.05 1.19
CA LYS A 507 -12.96 30.64 0.81
C LYS A 507 -11.70 29.81 1.11
N ASN A 508 -10.51 30.35 0.87
CA ASN A 508 -9.27 29.66 1.23
C ASN A 508 -9.12 29.53 2.76
N LYS A 509 -9.52 30.56 3.52
CA LYS A 509 -9.46 30.56 5.00
C LYS A 509 -10.37 29.50 5.62
N LEU A 510 -11.52 29.17 5.01
CA LEU A 510 -12.36 28.05 5.47
C LEU A 510 -11.60 26.72 5.43
N TRP A 511 -10.92 26.43 4.31
CA TRP A 511 -10.07 25.24 4.17
C TRP A 511 -8.91 25.20 5.18
N ILE A 512 -8.33 26.36 5.48
CA ILE A 512 -7.30 26.45 6.51
C ILE A 512 -7.88 26.19 7.89
N SER A 513 -9.07 26.71 8.20
CA SER A 513 -9.72 26.51 9.49
C SER A 513 -10.05 25.05 9.72
N LEU A 514 -10.52 24.33 8.69
CA LEU A 514 -10.66 22.87 8.70
C LEU A 514 -9.36 22.17 9.10
N LYS A 515 -8.24 22.51 8.44
CA LYS A 515 -6.92 21.93 8.76
C LYS A 515 -6.45 22.31 10.17
N VAL A 516 -6.72 23.53 10.63
CA VAL A 516 -6.36 23.99 11.98
C VAL A 516 -7.11 23.19 13.04
N VAL A 517 -8.42 22.97 12.87
CA VAL A 517 -9.21 22.13 13.78
C VAL A 517 -8.75 20.68 13.73
N ALA A 518 -8.48 20.13 12.54
CA ALA A 518 -7.92 18.79 12.42
C ALA A 518 -6.55 18.66 13.15
N GLN A 519 -5.73 19.72 13.15
CA GLN A 519 -4.45 19.72 13.88
C GLN A 519 -4.67 19.57 15.40
N THR A 520 -5.69 20.20 15.98
CA THR A 520 -5.93 20.08 17.43
C THR A 520 -6.36 18.66 17.83
N ILE A 521 -7.00 17.92 16.92
CA ILE A 521 -7.40 16.52 17.14
C ILE A 521 -6.23 15.56 16.90
N PHE A 522 -5.55 15.68 15.76
CA PHE A 522 -4.53 14.69 15.38
C PHE A 522 -3.14 14.98 15.96
N LYS A 523 -2.90 16.21 16.40
CA LYS A 523 -1.62 16.65 16.99
C LYS A 523 -1.85 17.65 18.13
N PRO A 524 -2.58 17.26 19.19
CA PRO A 524 -2.98 18.17 20.28
C PRO A 524 -1.80 18.83 21.00
N SER A 525 -0.64 18.16 21.05
CA SER A 525 0.56 18.70 21.69
C SER A 525 1.20 19.88 20.93
N LEU A 526 0.81 20.12 19.66
CA LEU A 526 1.36 21.20 18.85
C LEU A 526 0.46 22.43 18.96
N GLN A 527 0.94 23.45 19.69
CA GLN A 527 0.24 24.72 19.85
C GLN A 527 -0.03 25.39 18.51
N LEU A 528 -1.23 25.96 18.37
CA LEU A 528 -1.61 26.77 17.23
C LEU A 528 -0.80 28.08 17.21
N THR A 529 -0.34 28.47 16.03
CA THR A 529 0.29 29.78 15.83
C THR A 529 -0.74 30.91 15.98
N PRO A 530 -0.31 32.16 16.30
CA PRO A 530 -1.22 33.30 16.38
C PRO A 530 -2.04 33.50 15.11
N TRP A 531 -1.43 33.29 13.93
CA TRP A 531 -2.12 33.37 12.64
C TRP A 531 -3.18 32.28 12.47
N GLN A 532 -2.92 31.04 12.91
CA GLN A 532 -3.91 29.96 12.87
C GLN A 532 -5.08 30.24 13.81
N GLN A 533 -4.81 30.74 15.02
CA GLN A 533 -5.85 31.14 15.97
C GLN A 533 -6.70 32.29 15.41
N GLN A 534 -6.07 33.32 14.87
CA GLN A 534 -6.78 34.44 14.25
C GLN A 534 -7.66 33.97 13.09
N THR A 535 -7.10 33.18 12.16
CA THR A 535 -7.84 32.67 10.99
C THR A 535 -9.04 31.83 11.42
N LEU A 536 -8.87 30.95 12.41
CA LEU A 536 -9.97 30.14 12.95
C LEU A 536 -11.05 31.03 13.57
N ASN A 537 -10.68 32.00 14.40
CA ASN A 537 -11.63 32.88 15.08
C ASN A 537 -12.42 33.74 14.09
N GLU A 538 -11.77 34.25 13.04
CA GLU A 538 -12.43 34.98 11.95
C GLU A 538 -13.44 34.08 11.23
N GLN A 539 -13.03 32.86 10.85
CA GLN A 539 -13.92 31.94 10.15
C GLN A 539 -15.09 31.47 11.01
N LEU A 540 -14.88 31.15 12.30
CA LEU A 540 -15.98 30.75 13.18
C LEU A 540 -17.08 31.82 13.25
N LYS A 541 -16.70 33.11 13.28
CA LYS A 541 -17.66 34.21 13.21
C LYS A 541 -18.38 34.27 11.85
N VAL A 542 -17.64 34.14 10.74
CA VAL A 542 -18.23 34.09 9.39
C VAL A 542 -19.23 32.94 9.25
N GLN A 543 -18.96 31.81 9.90
CA GLN A 543 -19.83 30.63 9.88
C GLN A 543 -21.00 30.71 10.86
N GLY A 544 -21.11 31.77 11.67
CA GLY A 544 -22.24 32.01 12.57
C GLY A 544 -22.09 31.44 13.98
N PHE A 545 -20.89 31.10 14.43
CA PHE A 545 -20.63 30.70 15.82
C PHE A 545 -20.50 31.92 16.73
N ASP A 546 -21.15 31.86 17.90
CA ASP A 546 -21.17 32.95 18.88
C ASP A 546 -19.82 33.09 19.60
N SER A 547 -19.13 31.97 19.82
CA SER A 547 -17.81 31.95 20.43
C SER A 547 -17.02 30.70 20.03
N ASN A 548 -15.70 30.75 20.23
CA ASN A 548 -14.86 29.57 20.08
C ASN A 548 -15.25 28.44 21.03
N ASN A 549 -15.69 28.78 22.25
CA ASN A 549 -16.03 27.79 23.27
C ASN A 549 -17.24 26.96 22.84
N ASP A 550 -18.28 27.62 22.29
CA ASP A 550 -19.45 26.95 21.70
C ASP A 550 -19.02 25.95 20.61
N PHE A 551 -18.15 26.37 19.69
CA PHE A 551 -17.63 25.47 18.65
C PHE A 551 -16.86 24.28 19.24
N PHE A 552 -15.94 24.50 20.19
CA PHE A 552 -15.13 23.43 20.77
C PHE A 552 -15.92 22.46 21.65
N GLU A 553 -17.00 22.92 22.30
CA GLU A 553 -17.93 22.05 23.03
C GLU A 553 -18.66 21.09 22.08
N GLN A 554 -19.19 21.61 20.97
CA GLN A 554 -19.81 20.77 19.93
C GLN A 554 -18.80 19.83 19.25
N LEU A 555 -17.57 20.29 19.04
CA LEU A 555 -16.48 19.48 18.49
C LEU A 555 -16.15 18.28 19.41
N GLN A 556 -16.15 18.49 20.74
CA GLN A 556 -15.97 17.40 21.70
C GLN A 556 -17.10 16.37 21.60
N GLY A 557 -18.33 16.81 21.35
CA GLY A 557 -19.49 15.94 21.12
C GLY A 557 -19.32 14.95 19.96
N LEU A 558 -18.49 15.28 18.96
CA LEU A 558 -18.19 14.39 17.83
C LEU A 558 -17.29 13.21 18.20
N SER A 559 -16.65 13.22 19.38
CA SER A 559 -15.79 12.12 19.87
C SER A 559 -14.68 11.70 18.88
N LEU A 560 -14.14 12.68 18.13
CA LEU A 560 -13.10 12.44 17.11
C LEU A 560 -11.77 12.09 17.77
N TYR A 561 -11.03 11.15 17.18
CA TYR A 561 -9.76 10.70 17.73
C TYR A 561 -8.73 10.35 16.65
N ASN A 562 -7.46 10.46 17.02
CA ASN A 562 -6.37 9.92 16.22
C ASN A 562 -6.24 8.43 16.49
N SER A 563 -6.48 7.59 15.49
CA SER A 563 -6.51 6.13 15.61
C SER A 563 -5.11 5.47 15.66
N ILE A 564 -4.08 6.19 16.11
CA ILE A 564 -2.66 5.75 16.16
C ILE A 564 -2.26 5.42 17.59
#